data_AF-A0A355W857-F1
#
_entry.id   AF-A0A355W857-F1
#
_cell.length_a   1.000
_cell.length_b   1.000
_cell.length_c   1.000
_cell.angle_alpha   90.00
_cell.angle_beta   90.00
_cell.angle_gamma   90.00
#
_symmetry.space_group_name_H-M   'P 1'
#
loop_
_entity.id
_entity.type
_entity.pdbx_description
1 polymer ?
#
loop_
_entity_poly.entity_id
_entity_poly.type
_entity_poly.pdbx_seq_one_letter_code
_entity_poly.pdbx_strand_id
1 'polypeptide(L)'
;MKAIYFPFTYISDPTAKAVYTFFEQFSVFLPSEQKIPEGMKNLAADKFIDLSVPVEEDAARIDSALKEFRTWGNFHGSEKSAIVKTMTDNIPFFNDTSISQIRADVKKIMGAKTITKDDSLFAARIFLHFAQELDAQQYEIAGHLDSFAQKEKSIFRDLKEMDDGEDIPVKNFTKTEDSGLYMPKERISAWSRLFAHSSKDSALFVTNSRSVLEVLMEKYPQMVKIASSGPILKDTADEFKNYLKETAENSWDLQKKISEKIFNTKEQGVSSHLTLYIIPETGPWEIFPGHLNSEKRKFKNTLMGLVQNEC
;
A
#
# COMPACT_ATOMS: atom_id res chain seq x y z
N MET A 1 12.41 5.10 14.63
CA MET A 1 11.26 5.56 13.81
C MET A 1 10.44 4.36 13.37
N LYS A 2 9.16 4.51 13.05
CA LYS A 2 8.27 3.40 12.71
C LYS A 2 7.97 3.39 11.21
N ALA A 3 8.06 2.23 10.55
CA ALA A 3 7.75 2.11 9.14
C ALA A 3 6.27 2.43 8.86
N ILE A 4 5.97 3.03 7.70
CA ILE A 4 4.61 3.29 7.24
C ILE A 4 4.37 2.50 5.95
N TYR A 5 3.32 1.70 5.92
CA TYR A 5 2.93 0.95 4.73
C TYR A 5 2.28 1.89 3.70
N PHE A 6 2.75 1.81 2.46
CA PHE A 6 2.54 2.81 1.42
C PHE A 6 2.38 2.17 0.03
N PRO A 7 1.57 2.75 -0.87
CA PRO A 7 0.52 3.76 -0.69
C PRO A 7 -0.84 3.11 -0.36
N PHE A 8 -0.83 1.88 0.12
CA PHE A 8 -2.03 1.06 0.30
C PHE A 8 -2.71 1.34 1.65
N THR A 9 -4.02 1.20 1.65
CA THR A 9 -4.88 1.26 2.85
C THR A 9 -5.37 -0.12 3.29
N TYR A 10 -5.08 -1.16 2.49
CA TYR A 10 -5.29 -2.56 2.81
C TYR A 10 -3.95 -3.30 2.85
N ILE A 11 -3.82 -4.25 3.78
CA ILE A 11 -2.72 -5.21 3.80
C ILE A 11 -3.26 -6.61 4.13
N SER A 12 -2.79 -7.61 3.40
CA SER A 12 -3.15 -9.01 3.64
C SER A 12 -2.30 -9.62 4.76
N ASP A 13 -2.77 -10.69 5.38
CA ASP A 13 -2.03 -11.43 6.41
C ASP A 13 -0.61 -11.86 6.00
N PRO A 14 -0.38 -12.49 4.82
CA PRO A 14 0.96 -12.90 4.42
C PRO A 14 1.88 -11.70 4.19
N THR A 15 1.37 -10.61 3.61
CA THR A 15 2.17 -9.39 3.43
C THR A 15 2.46 -8.71 4.77
N ALA A 16 1.49 -8.67 5.68
CA ALA A 16 1.70 -8.09 7.00
C ALA A 16 2.75 -8.85 7.81
N LYS A 17 2.70 -10.20 7.77
CA LYS A 17 3.73 -11.05 8.39
C LYS A 17 5.10 -10.83 7.75
N ALA A 18 5.17 -10.73 6.42
CA ALA A 18 6.42 -10.46 5.72
C ALA A 18 7.02 -9.09 6.09
N VAL A 19 6.22 -8.04 6.21
CA VAL A 19 6.71 -6.71 6.63
C VAL A 19 7.12 -6.73 8.11
N TYR A 20 6.38 -7.47 8.95
CA TYR A 20 6.65 -7.60 10.38
C TYR A 20 8.02 -8.20 10.68
N THR A 21 8.51 -9.15 9.87
CA THR A 21 9.84 -9.78 10.08
C THR A 21 11.00 -8.80 9.97
N PHE A 22 10.81 -7.64 9.33
CA PHE A 22 11.85 -6.62 9.20
C PHE A 22 11.71 -5.45 10.18
N PHE A 23 10.47 -5.12 10.57
CA PHE A 23 10.20 -3.87 11.29
C PHE A 23 9.54 -4.06 12.66
N GLU A 24 9.18 -5.29 13.05
CA GLU A 24 8.44 -5.68 14.27
C GLU A 24 7.06 -5.04 14.46
N GLN A 25 6.83 -3.82 14.00
CA GLN A 25 5.52 -3.20 13.94
C GLN A 25 5.59 -2.02 12.97
N PHE A 26 4.56 -1.85 12.16
CA PHE A 26 4.47 -0.76 11.19
C PHE A 26 3.05 -0.19 11.16
N SER A 27 2.93 1.04 10.66
CA SER A 27 1.64 1.72 10.58
C SER A 27 0.99 1.52 9.22
N VAL A 28 -0.31 1.26 9.21
CA VAL A 28 -1.14 1.25 8.00
C VAL A 28 -2.16 2.36 8.13
N PHE A 29 -2.28 3.19 7.10
CA PHE A 29 -3.24 4.28 7.11
C PHE A 29 -4.60 3.83 6.61
N LEU A 30 -5.63 4.30 7.29
CA LEU A 30 -7.00 4.05 6.95
C LEU A 30 -7.65 5.35 6.46
N PRO A 31 -8.48 5.28 5.40
CA PRO A 31 -9.20 6.45 4.89
C PRO A 31 -10.30 6.93 5.85
N SER A 32 -10.84 6.04 6.68
CA SER A 32 -11.69 6.37 7.84
C SER A 32 -11.72 5.21 8.84
N GLU A 33 -12.30 5.43 10.01
CA GLU A 33 -12.53 4.38 11.03
C GLU A 33 -13.60 3.37 10.64
N GLN A 34 -14.35 3.64 9.56
CA GLN A 34 -15.47 2.80 9.17
C GLN A 34 -15.02 1.66 8.25
N LYS A 35 -15.70 0.52 8.39
CA LYS A 35 -15.57 -0.64 7.48
C LYS A 35 -14.12 -1.13 7.34
N ILE A 36 -13.37 -1.13 8.45
CA ILE A 36 -12.06 -1.77 8.52
C ILE A 36 -12.25 -3.28 8.26
N PRO A 37 -11.54 -3.87 7.28
CA PRO A 37 -11.63 -5.31 7.03
C PRO A 37 -11.26 -6.15 8.26
N GLU A 38 -12.02 -7.22 8.53
CA GLU A 38 -11.83 -8.05 9.74
C GLU A 38 -10.42 -8.62 9.87
N GLY A 39 -9.80 -9.05 8.76
CA GLY A 39 -8.40 -9.51 8.78
C GLY A 39 -7.43 -8.45 9.32
N MET A 40 -7.61 -7.18 8.93
CA MET A 40 -6.78 -6.08 9.45
C MET A 40 -7.06 -5.78 10.92
N LYS A 41 -8.30 -5.94 11.40
CA LYS A 41 -8.61 -5.82 12.84
C LYS A 41 -7.89 -6.89 13.64
N ASN A 42 -7.86 -8.13 13.16
CA ASN A 42 -7.15 -9.24 13.79
C ASN A 42 -5.64 -8.97 13.82
N LEU A 43 -5.05 -8.56 12.69
CA LEU A 43 -3.63 -8.17 12.63
C LEU A 43 -3.28 -7.04 13.61
N ALA A 44 -4.17 -6.08 13.80
CA ALA A 44 -3.98 -4.99 14.76
C ALA A 44 -4.09 -5.47 16.22
N ALA A 45 -5.06 -6.34 16.52
CA ALA A 45 -5.22 -6.96 17.84
C ALA A 45 -4.00 -7.80 18.24
N ASP A 46 -3.44 -8.53 17.27
CA ASP A 46 -2.22 -9.33 17.41
C ASP A 46 -0.93 -8.47 17.37
N LYS A 47 -1.06 -7.15 17.27
CA LYS A 47 0.03 -6.16 17.24
C LYS A 47 0.98 -6.24 16.04
N PHE A 48 0.64 -6.98 14.99
CA PHE A 48 1.41 -6.99 13.74
C PHE A 48 1.42 -5.60 13.09
N ILE A 49 0.28 -4.91 13.13
CA ILE A 49 0.09 -3.59 12.53
C ILE A 49 -0.48 -2.58 13.51
N ASP A 50 -0.24 -1.30 13.23
CA ASP A 50 -0.84 -0.16 13.92
C ASP A 50 -1.72 0.62 12.94
N LEU A 51 -3.02 0.52 13.12
CA LEU A 51 -3.99 1.21 12.28
C LEU A 51 -4.07 2.67 12.69
N SER A 52 -3.89 3.57 11.73
CA SER A 52 -3.96 5.01 11.97
C SER A 52 -4.95 5.64 11.01
N VAL A 53 -5.82 6.51 11.53
CA VAL A 53 -6.75 7.32 10.74
C VAL A 53 -6.27 8.76 10.82
N PRO A 54 -5.56 9.28 9.80
CA PRO A 54 -5.02 10.65 9.85
C PRO A 54 -6.09 11.76 9.84
N VAL A 55 -7.33 11.45 9.48
CA VAL A 55 -8.44 12.41 9.38
C VAL A 55 -9.70 11.76 9.94
N GLU A 56 -10.16 12.27 11.08
CA GLU A 56 -11.33 11.72 11.81
C GLU A 56 -12.65 12.41 11.41
N GLU A 57 -12.56 13.59 10.79
CA GLU A 57 -13.72 14.40 10.37
C GLU A 57 -14.52 13.71 9.25
N ASP A 58 -15.76 14.17 9.02
CA ASP A 58 -16.60 13.79 7.86
C ASP A 58 -16.96 12.30 7.72
N ALA A 59 -16.82 11.48 8.76
CA ALA A 59 -17.11 10.04 8.69
C ALA A 59 -18.52 9.73 8.18
N ALA A 60 -19.55 10.47 8.63
CA ALA A 60 -20.92 10.30 8.15
C ALA A 60 -21.11 10.71 6.68
N ARG A 61 -20.45 11.80 6.26
CA ARG A 61 -20.46 12.29 4.88
C ARG A 61 -19.80 11.29 3.93
N ILE A 62 -18.70 10.68 4.36
CA ILE A 62 -18.01 9.61 3.62
C ILE A 62 -18.91 8.39 3.46
N ASP A 63 -19.57 7.94 4.52
CA ASP A 63 -20.47 6.78 4.44
C ASP A 63 -21.63 7.02 3.46
N SER A 64 -22.25 8.21 3.51
CA SER A 64 -23.33 8.60 2.58
C SER A 64 -22.84 8.58 1.14
N ALA A 65 -21.71 9.23 0.86
CA ALA A 65 -21.15 9.26 -0.49
C ALA A 65 -20.81 7.86 -1.01
N LEU A 66 -20.19 7.00 -0.18
CA LEU A 66 -19.90 5.62 -0.56
C LEU A 66 -21.16 4.80 -0.87
N LYS A 67 -22.27 5.02 -0.14
CA LYS A 67 -23.57 4.39 -0.41
C LYS A 67 -24.18 4.89 -1.72
N GLU A 68 -24.15 6.20 -1.96
CA GLU A 68 -24.66 6.82 -3.18
C GLU A 68 -23.88 6.33 -4.41
N PHE A 69 -22.55 6.31 -4.35
CA PHE A 69 -21.71 5.81 -5.44
C PHE A 69 -21.95 4.33 -5.76
N ARG A 70 -22.18 3.49 -4.74
CA ARG A 70 -22.56 2.08 -4.97
C ARG A 70 -23.91 1.95 -5.62
N THR A 71 -24.87 2.73 -5.13
CA THR A 71 -26.23 2.72 -5.67
C THR A 71 -26.19 3.09 -7.15
N TRP A 72 -25.51 4.19 -7.48
CA TRP A 72 -25.26 4.61 -8.86
C TRP A 72 -24.56 3.52 -9.69
N GLY A 73 -23.49 2.92 -9.17
CA GLY A 73 -22.78 1.84 -9.84
C GLY A 73 -23.68 0.66 -10.20
N ASN A 74 -24.46 0.19 -9.23
CA ASN A 74 -25.42 -0.90 -9.43
C ASN A 74 -26.49 -0.58 -10.49
N PHE A 75 -26.85 0.69 -10.66
CA PHE A 75 -27.80 1.13 -11.70
C PHE A 75 -27.17 1.26 -13.09
N HIS A 76 -25.86 1.50 -13.19
CA HIS A 76 -25.19 1.83 -14.46
C HIS A 76 -24.18 0.77 -14.95
N GLY A 77 -23.88 -0.27 -14.17
CA GLY A 77 -23.07 -1.42 -14.58
C GLY A 77 -22.81 -2.38 -13.42
N SER A 78 -23.05 -3.68 -13.63
CA SER A 78 -23.08 -4.72 -12.59
C SER A 78 -21.75 -5.05 -11.91
N GLU A 79 -20.66 -4.35 -12.20
CA GLU A 79 -19.35 -4.63 -11.65
C GLU A 79 -18.81 -3.46 -10.82
N LYS A 80 -18.35 -3.76 -9.60
CA LYS A 80 -17.61 -2.79 -8.75
C LYS A 80 -16.37 -2.24 -9.47
N SER A 81 -15.79 -3.01 -10.40
CA SER A 81 -14.72 -2.58 -11.31
C SER A 81 -15.16 -1.40 -12.21
N ALA A 82 -16.44 -1.37 -12.61
CA ALA A 82 -17.04 -0.29 -13.39
C ALA A 82 -17.22 0.97 -12.54
N ILE A 83 -17.43 0.86 -11.22
CA ILE A 83 -17.45 2.03 -10.32
C ILE A 83 -16.08 2.67 -10.28
N VAL A 84 -15.00 1.89 -10.13
CA VAL A 84 -13.63 2.42 -10.07
C VAL A 84 -13.14 2.89 -11.44
N LYS A 85 -13.44 2.17 -12.53
CA LYS A 85 -13.17 2.62 -13.92
C LYS A 85 -13.96 3.87 -14.29
N THR A 86 -15.25 3.93 -13.93
CA THR A 86 -16.02 5.15 -14.14
C THR A 86 -15.47 6.26 -13.28
N MET A 87 -15.15 6.03 -12.00
CA MET A 87 -14.38 6.99 -11.22
C MET A 87 -13.08 7.37 -11.92
N THR A 88 -12.40 6.52 -12.66
CA THR A 88 -11.20 6.94 -13.40
C THR A 88 -11.52 7.89 -14.55
N ASP A 89 -12.52 7.54 -15.36
CA ASP A 89 -12.97 8.37 -16.49
C ASP A 89 -13.70 9.64 -16.03
N ASN A 90 -14.25 9.62 -14.81
CA ASN A 90 -15.23 10.57 -14.28
C ASN A 90 -14.87 11.06 -12.84
N ILE A 91 -13.62 10.92 -12.38
CA ILE A 91 -13.15 11.53 -11.13
C ILE A 91 -12.96 13.02 -11.45
N PRO A 92 -13.57 13.94 -10.69
CA PRO A 92 -13.59 15.38 -10.96
C PRO A 92 -12.23 16.11 -10.96
N PHE A 93 -11.12 15.41 -10.84
CA PHE A 93 -9.84 15.98 -10.42
C PHE A 93 -8.68 15.73 -11.38
N PHE A 94 -8.82 14.91 -12.42
CA PHE A 94 -7.63 14.43 -13.16
C PHE A 94 -7.69 14.43 -14.70
N ASN A 95 -8.78 14.85 -15.38
CA ASN A 95 -8.80 15.15 -16.83
C ASN A 95 -9.87 16.21 -17.20
N ASP A 96 -9.54 17.13 -18.12
CA ASP A 96 -10.33 18.36 -18.41
C ASP A 96 -11.67 18.15 -19.15
N THR A 97 -11.88 17.01 -19.82
CA THR A 97 -13.01 16.82 -20.73
C THR A 97 -14.22 16.11 -20.10
N SER A 98 -14.01 15.25 -19.09
CA SER A 98 -15.09 14.58 -18.33
C SER A 98 -15.65 15.43 -17.19
N ILE A 99 -15.08 16.62 -16.97
CA ILE A 99 -15.41 17.54 -15.87
C ILE A 99 -16.89 17.92 -15.85
N SER A 100 -17.58 18.03 -16.99
CA SER A 100 -18.88 18.70 -17.05
C SER A 100 -20.02 17.91 -16.40
N GLN A 101 -20.01 16.58 -16.50
CA GLN A 101 -21.15 15.74 -16.07
C GLN A 101 -21.09 15.39 -14.59
N ILE A 102 -19.94 14.98 -14.06
CA ILE A 102 -19.80 14.71 -12.61
C ILE A 102 -19.77 16.00 -11.81
N ARG A 103 -19.19 17.08 -12.34
CA ARG A 103 -19.32 18.39 -11.71
C ARG A 103 -20.77 18.84 -11.69
N ALA A 104 -21.59 18.51 -12.70
CA ALA A 104 -23.03 18.79 -12.67
C ALA A 104 -23.76 17.93 -11.63
N ASP A 105 -23.49 16.63 -11.57
CA ASP A 105 -24.16 15.71 -10.63
C ASP A 105 -23.71 15.94 -9.18
N VAL A 106 -22.42 16.15 -8.93
CA VAL A 106 -21.88 16.52 -7.62
C VAL A 106 -22.30 17.94 -7.23
N LYS A 107 -22.43 18.91 -8.16
CA LYS A 107 -23.04 20.22 -7.84
C LYS A 107 -24.52 20.12 -7.52
N LYS A 108 -25.22 19.13 -8.09
CA LYS A 108 -26.64 18.85 -7.82
C LYS A 108 -26.82 18.24 -6.43
N ILE A 109 -25.86 17.44 -5.97
CA ILE A 109 -25.83 16.83 -4.62
C ILE A 109 -25.29 17.82 -3.57
N MET A 110 -24.22 18.56 -3.87
CA MET A 110 -23.53 19.45 -2.92
C MET A 110 -23.90 20.93 -2.99
N GLY A 111 -24.85 21.30 -3.86
CA GLY A 111 -25.32 22.67 -4.01
C GLY A 111 -24.22 23.65 -4.42
N ALA A 112 -23.92 23.72 -5.72
CA ALA A 112 -23.19 24.81 -6.39
C ALA A 112 -22.12 25.57 -5.56
N LYS A 113 -21.18 24.88 -4.92
CA LYS A 113 -20.00 25.51 -4.30
C LYS A 113 -18.73 25.21 -5.08
N THR A 114 -17.81 26.17 -5.08
CA THR A 114 -16.45 26.06 -5.63
C THR A 114 -15.70 24.96 -4.89
N ILE A 115 -15.01 24.06 -5.61
CA ILE A 115 -14.23 22.97 -5.02
C ILE A 115 -13.17 23.56 -4.08
N THR A 116 -13.30 23.28 -2.80
CA THR A 116 -12.37 23.71 -1.74
C THR A 116 -11.26 22.68 -1.52
N LYS A 117 -10.22 23.01 -0.76
CA LYS A 117 -9.17 22.04 -0.37
C LYS A 117 -9.72 20.86 0.43
N ASP A 118 -10.76 21.11 1.23
CA ASP A 118 -11.49 20.09 1.98
C ASP A 118 -12.14 19.05 1.04
N ASP A 119 -12.68 19.52 -0.10
CA ASP A 119 -13.25 18.63 -1.12
C ASP A 119 -12.19 17.74 -1.80
N SER A 120 -10.92 18.17 -1.88
CA SER A 120 -9.84 17.33 -2.42
C SER A 120 -9.38 16.23 -1.46
N LEU A 121 -9.37 16.50 -0.16
CA LEU A 121 -9.08 15.48 0.87
C LEU A 121 -10.23 14.48 0.97
N PHE A 122 -11.46 14.99 0.97
CA PHE A 122 -12.67 14.17 0.91
C PHE A 122 -12.65 13.20 -0.27
N ALA A 123 -12.40 13.70 -1.49
CA ALA A 123 -12.32 12.86 -2.68
C ALA A 123 -11.19 11.82 -2.61
N ALA A 124 -10.02 12.19 -2.07
CA ALA A 124 -8.93 11.25 -1.87
C ALA A 124 -9.31 10.12 -0.90
N ARG A 125 -10.02 10.42 0.19
CA ARG A 125 -10.50 9.40 1.13
C ARG A 125 -11.53 8.46 0.49
N ILE A 126 -12.44 8.99 -0.33
CA ILE A 126 -13.38 8.16 -1.10
C ILE A 126 -12.64 7.22 -2.07
N PHE A 127 -11.69 7.75 -2.84
CA PHE A 127 -10.86 6.93 -3.74
C PHE A 127 -10.13 5.82 -2.98
N LEU A 128 -9.49 6.15 -1.86
CA LEU A 128 -8.74 5.19 -1.05
C LEU A 128 -9.65 4.12 -0.41
N HIS A 129 -10.92 4.43 -0.13
CA HIS A 129 -11.90 3.43 0.31
C HIS A 129 -12.19 2.40 -0.80
N PHE A 130 -12.39 2.85 -2.04
CA PHE A 130 -12.59 1.93 -3.15
C PHE A 130 -11.34 1.10 -3.47
N ALA A 131 -10.15 1.72 -3.40
CA ALA A 131 -8.89 1.01 -3.54
C ALA A 131 -8.75 -0.09 -2.46
N GLN A 132 -9.03 0.24 -1.19
CA GLN A 132 -8.99 -0.73 -0.08
C GLN A 132 -9.90 -1.93 -0.34
N GLU A 133 -11.11 -1.69 -0.84
CA GLU A 133 -12.07 -2.76 -1.13
C GLU A 133 -11.68 -3.62 -2.33
N LEU A 134 -11.10 -2.98 -3.35
CA LEU A 134 -10.57 -3.70 -4.51
C LEU A 134 -9.41 -4.60 -4.09
N ASP A 135 -8.47 -4.07 -3.31
CA ASP A 135 -7.31 -4.83 -2.80
C ASP A 135 -7.77 -6.02 -1.93
N ALA A 136 -8.75 -5.81 -1.05
CA ALA A 136 -9.33 -6.87 -0.23
C ALA A 136 -10.04 -7.96 -1.06
N GLN A 137 -10.80 -7.56 -2.09
CA GLN A 137 -11.49 -8.49 -2.99
C GLN A 137 -10.50 -9.28 -3.86
N GLN A 138 -9.46 -8.63 -4.38
CA GLN A 138 -8.41 -9.31 -5.14
C GLN A 138 -7.72 -10.37 -4.29
N TYR A 139 -7.43 -10.07 -3.02
CA TYR A 139 -6.86 -11.03 -2.09
C TYR A 139 -7.81 -12.21 -1.80
N GLU A 140 -9.11 -11.94 -1.57
CA GLU A 140 -10.12 -12.98 -1.36
C GLU A 140 -10.25 -13.91 -2.57
N ILE A 141 -10.32 -13.33 -3.78
CA ILE A 141 -10.39 -14.09 -5.05
C ILE A 141 -9.13 -14.94 -5.23
N ALA A 142 -7.95 -14.38 -5.01
CA ALA A 142 -6.69 -15.12 -5.10
C ALA A 142 -6.67 -16.32 -4.13
N GLY A 143 -7.09 -16.11 -2.87
CA GLY A 143 -7.21 -17.19 -1.88
C GLY A 143 -8.18 -18.29 -2.29
N HIS A 144 -9.34 -17.93 -2.88
CA HIS A 144 -10.27 -18.92 -3.43
C HIS A 144 -9.64 -19.72 -4.57
N LEU A 145 -8.98 -19.06 -5.53
CA LEU A 145 -8.31 -19.72 -6.65
C LEU A 145 -7.21 -20.69 -6.17
N ASP A 146 -6.41 -20.28 -5.18
CA ASP A 146 -5.39 -21.16 -4.57
C ASP A 146 -6.02 -22.38 -3.91
N SER A 147 -7.13 -22.21 -3.17
CA SER A 147 -7.86 -23.32 -2.56
C SER A 147 -8.43 -24.29 -3.59
N PHE A 148 -8.90 -23.79 -4.73
CA PHE A 148 -9.36 -24.61 -5.85
C PHE A 148 -8.21 -25.39 -6.47
N ALA A 149 -7.07 -24.74 -6.72
CA ALA A 149 -5.88 -25.40 -7.26
C ALA A 149 -5.35 -26.49 -6.31
N GLN A 150 -5.43 -26.28 -4.99
CA GLN A 150 -5.05 -27.30 -3.99
C GLN A 150 -6.01 -28.50 -4.00
N LYS A 151 -7.32 -28.27 -4.10
CA LYS A 151 -8.33 -29.34 -4.21
C LYS A 151 -8.21 -30.10 -5.53
N GLU A 152 -7.91 -29.39 -6.62
CA GLU A 152 -7.63 -30.01 -7.91
C GLU A 152 -6.40 -30.93 -7.80
N LYS A 153 -5.29 -30.43 -7.21
CA LYS A 153 -4.10 -31.25 -6.93
C LYS A 153 -4.40 -32.46 -6.05
N SER A 154 -5.24 -32.33 -5.03
CA SER A 154 -5.60 -33.48 -4.19
C SER A 154 -6.43 -34.51 -4.95
N ILE A 155 -7.44 -34.09 -5.72
CA ILE A 155 -8.24 -34.99 -6.55
C ILE A 155 -7.38 -35.71 -7.58
N PHE A 156 -6.48 -34.99 -8.26
CA PHE A 156 -5.57 -35.62 -9.22
C PHE A 156 -4.60 -36.59 -8.54
N ARG A 157 -4.08 -36.28 -7.35
CA ARG A 157 -3.26 -37.22 -6.59
C ARG A 157 -4.05 -38.47 -6.20
N ASP A 158 -5.27 -38.31 -5.70
CA ASP A 158 -6.13 -39.42 -5.29
C ASP A 158 -6.53 -40.30 -6.50
N LEU A 159 -6.67 -39.72 -7.70
CA LEU A 159 -6.88 -40.46 -8.94
C LEU A 159 -5.60 -41.14 -9.46
N LYS A 160 -4.43 -40.53 -9.24
CA LYS A 160 -3.12 -41.06 -9.66
C LYS A 160 -2.62 -42.18 -8.76
N GLU A 161 -3.06 -42.23 -7.50
CA GLU A 161 -2.90 -43.41 -6.63
C GLU A 161 -3.69 -44.63 -7.12
N MET A 162 -4.50 -44.50 -8.18
CA MET A 162 -5.25 -45.60 -8.82
C MET A 162 -4.69 -46.04 -10.19
N ASP A 163 -3.68 -45.35 -10.76
CA ASP A 163 -3.07 -45.70 -12.05
C ASP A 163 -1.63 -45.19 -12.16
N ASP A 164 -0.69 -46.08 -12.52
CA ASP A 164 0.77 -45.84 -12.58
C ASP A 164 1.17 -44.98 -13.82
N GLY A 165 0.56 -43.79 -13.98
CA GLY A 165 0.75 -42.89 -15.13
C GLY A 165 1.55 -41.61 -14.85
N GLU A 166 2.12 -40.99 -15.88
CA GLU A 166 3.05 -39.84 -15.84
C GLU A 166 2.48 -38.54 -15.21
N ASP A 167 3.37 -37.69 -14.69
CA ASP A 167 3.06 -36.37 -14.11
C ASP A 167 2.53 -35.36 -15.14
N ILE A 168 1.28 -34.92 -14.97
CA ILE A 168 0.70 -33.81 -15.73
C ILE A 168 1.06 -32.50 -15.01
N PRO A 169 1.63 -31.49 -15.70
CA PRO A 169 1.99 -30.22 -15.08
C PRO A 169 0.72 -29.43 -14.70
N VAL A 170 0.44 -29.35 -13.41
CA VAL A 170 -0.64 -28.51 -12.87
C VAL A 170 -0.23 -27.04 -12.97
N LYS A 171 -1.08 -26.22 -13.60
CA LYS A 171 -0.87 -24.78 -13.74
C LYS A 171 -0.89 -24.12 -12.36
N ASN A 172 0.26 -23.64 -11.89
CA ASN A 172 0.33 -22.82 -10.69
C ASN A 172 -0.25 -21.44 -11.01
N PHE A 173 -1.39 -21.09 -10.41
CA PHE A 173 -2.00 -19.76 -10.50
C PHE A 173 -1.32 -18.72 -9.59
N THR A 174 -0.12 -19.00 -9.07
CA THR A 174 0.55 -18.27 -7.98
C THR A 174 1.10 -16.90 -8.33
N LYS A 175 0.72 -16.30 -9.47
CA LYS A 175 1.07 -14.92 -9.78
C LYS A 175 -0.06 -14.03 -9.27
N THR A 176 -0.02 -13.70 -7.98
CA THR A 176 -0.74 -12.53 -7.47
C THR A 176 -0.26 -11.33 -8.29
N GLU A 177 -1.12 -10.82 -9.17
CA GLU A 177 -0.84 -9.58 -9.88
C GLU A 177 -0.51 -8.50 -8.84
N ASP A 178 0.55 -7.73 -9.10
CA ASP A 178 0.96 -6.63 -8.23
C ASP A 178 -0.23 -5.67 -8.06
N SER A 179 -0.84 -5.65 -6.86
CA SER A 179 -2.04 -4.83 -6.58
C SER A 179 -1.82 -3.33 -6.84
N GLY A 180 -0.56 -2.89 -6.90
CA GLY A 180 -0.19 -1.53 -7.28
C GLY A 180 -0.17 -1.25 -8.78
N LEU A 181 -0.42 -2.24 -9.65
CA LEU A 181 -0.59 -2.03 -11.09
C LEU A 181 -1.80 -1.15 -11.39
N TYR A 182 -2.84 -1.22 -10.57
CA TYR A 182 -4.03 -0.42 -10.75
C TYR A 182 -3.86 0.99 -10.17
N MET A 183 -3.68 1.96 -11.07
CA MET A 183 -3.59 3.41 -10.80
C MET A 183 -2.55 3.79 -9.73
N PRO A 184 -1.27 3.41 -9.91
CA PRO A 184 -0.23 3.71 -8.94
C PRO A 184 -0.04 5.20 -8.72
N LYS A 185 -0.11 6.03 -9.77
CA LYS A 185 0.11 7.49 -9.69
C LYS A 185 -0.99 8.18 -8.86
N GLU A 186 -2.24 7.84 -9.12
CA GLU A 186 -3.42 8.36 -8.43
C GLU A 186 -3.44 7.88 -6.98
N ARG A 187 -3.10 6.60 -6.74
CA ARG A 187 -3.02 6.03 -5.40
C ARG A 187 -1.97 6.71 -4.54
N ILE A 188 -0.76 6.90 -5.08
CA ILE A 188 0.29 7.68 -4.41
C ILE A 188 -0.20 9.10 -4.10
N SER A 189 -0.84 9.77 -5.07
CA SER A 189 -1.36 11.13 -4.90
C SER A 189 -2.45 11.24 -3.83
N ALA A 190 -3.41 10.32 -3.81
CA ALA A 190 -4.49 10.29 -2.83
C ALA A 190 -3.95 9.97 -1.42
N TRP A 191 -3.06 8.97 -1.32
CA TRP A 191 -2.41 8.61 -0.07
C TRP A 191 -1.56 9.75 0.50
N SER A 192 -0.85 10.49 -0.35
CA SER A 192 -0.04 11.65 0.06
C SER A 192 -0.87 12.72 0.76
N ARG A 193 -2.09 12.97 0.25
CA ARG A 193 -3.04 13.91 0.89
C ARG A 193 -3.48 13.41 2.27
N LEU A 194 -3.62 12.10 2.45
CA LEU A 194 -3.91 11.52 3.75
C LEU A 194 -2.71 11.65 4.72
N PHE A 195 -1.50 11.36 4.25
CA PHE A 195 -0.27 11.49 5.04
C PHE A 195 0.04 12.92 5.47
N ALA A 196 -0.33 13.91 4.65
CA ALA A 196 -0.25 15.33 4.99
C ALA A 196 -0.94 15.68 6.32
N HIS A 197 -2.00 14.98 6.68
CA HIS A 197 -2.79 15.23 7.90
C HIS A 197 -2.36 14.34 9.07
N SER A 198 -1.40 13.44 8.87
CA SER A 198 -0.94 12.53 9.92
C SER A 198 0.01 13.23 10.90
N SER A 199 -0.16 12.97 12.19
CA SER A 199 0.81 13.32 13.24
C SER A 199 2.01 12.36 13.31
N LYS A 200 2.02 11.28 12.50
CA LYS A 200 3.11 10.31 12.50
C LYS A 200 4.36 10.92 11.86
N ASP A 201 5.45 10.88 12.61
CA ASP A 201 6.79 11.27 12.17
C ASP A 201 7.59 10.04 11.73
N SER A 202 7.63 9.80 10.43
CA SER A 202 8.51 8.80 9.85
C SER A 202 9.00 9.23 8.47
N ALA A 203 10.23 8.82 8.17
CA ALA A 203 10.83 8.93 6.84
C ALA A 203 10.99 7.57 6.16
N LEU A 204 10.44 6.50 6.74
CA LEU A 204 10.53 5.14 6.20
C LEU A 204 9.16 4.68 5.71
N PHE A 205 9.05 4.52 4.40
CA PHE A 205 7.86 4.03 3.72
C PHE A 205 8.13 2.66 3.13
N VAL A 206 7.20 1.73 3.29
CA VAL A 206 7.37 0.34 2.88
C VAL A 206 6.23 -0.06 1.98
N THR A 207 6.55 -0.73 0.88
CA THR A 207 5.58 -1.25 -0.09
C THR A 207 5.95 -2.68 -0.47
N ASN A 208 4.94 -3.47 -0.85
CA ASN A 208 5.15 -4.76 -1.51
C ASN A 208 4.97 -4.66 -3.04
N SER A 209 4.65 -3.47 -3.56
CA SER A 209 4.37 -3.25 -4.97
C SER A 209 5.61 -2.76 -5.71
N ARG A 210 5.99 -3.50 -6.75
CA ARG A 210 7.09 -3.10 -7.64
C ARG A 210 6.67 -1.91 -8.52
N SER A 211 5.42 -1.90 -8.97
CA SER A 211 4.86 -0.86 -9.83
C SER A 211 4.85 0.51 -9.14
N VAL A 212 4.51 0.55 -7.85
CA VAL A 212 4.59 1.76 -7.02
C VAL A 212 6.03 2.27 -6.95
N LEU A 213 6.99 1.37 -6.74
CA LEU A 213 8.40 1.73 -6.65
C LEU A 213 8.92 2.29 -7.98
N GLU A 214 8.52 1.69 -9.10
CA GLU A 214 8.90 2.16 -10.44
C GLU A 214 8.36 3.56 -10.73
N VAL A 215 7.13 3.88 -10.33
CA VAL A 215 6.59 5.24 -10.42
C VAL A 215 7.40 6.23 -9.57
N LEU A 216 7.87 5.82 -8.39
CA LEU A 216 8.73 6.68 -7.56
C LEU A 216 10.11 6.87 -8.18
N MET A 217 10.70 5.83 -8.76
CA MET A 217 12.00 5.90 -9.45
C MET A 217 11.92 6.79 -10.70
N GLU A 218 10.82 6.71 -11.46
CA GLU A 218 10.54 7.60 -12.60
C GLU A 218 10.49 9.07 -12.14
N LYS A 219 9.83 9.33 -11.01
CA LYS A 219 9.66 10.69 -10.47
C LYS A 219 10.92 11.23 -9.78
N TYR A 220 11.71 10.38 -9.14
CA TYR A 220 12.92 10.73 -8.39
C TYR A 220 14.13 9.95 -8.90
N PRO A 221 14.77 10.37 -10.01
CA PRO A 221 15.91 9.67 -10.60
C PRO A 221 17.13 9.56 -9.68
N GLN A 222 17.22 10.42 -8.66
CA GLN A 222 18.26 10.37 -7.62
C GLN A 222 18.07 9.24 -6.61
N MET A 223 16.98 8.48 -6.68
CA MET A 223 16.71 7.36 -5.80
C MET A 223 17.74 6.24 -6.02
N VAL A 224 18.42 5.82 -4.96
CA VAL A 224 19.50 4.82 -5.02
C VAL A 224 19.17 3.63 -4.15
N LYS A 225 19.44 2.41 -4.63
CA LYS A 225 19.42 1.20 -3.81
C LYS A 225 20.59 1.26 -2.82
N ILE A 226 20.29 1.12 -1.53
CA ILE A 226 21.30 1.11 -0.47
C ILE A 226 21.61 -0.33 -0.05
N ALA A 227 20.60 -1.16 0.20
CA ALA A 227 20.81 -2.50 0.74
C ALA A 227 19.73 -3.49 0.30
N SER A 228 20.04 -4.78 0.47
CA SER A 228 19.13 -5.90 0.29
C SER A 228 19.43 -6.92 1.38
N SER A 229 18.40 -7.44 2.05
CA SER A 229 18.57 -8.45 3.12
C SER A 229 17.38 -9.39 3.20
N GLY A 230 17.63 -10.61 3.69
CA GLY A 230 16.60 -11.44 4.30
C GLY A 230 16.16 -10.89 5.66
N PRO A 231 15.30 -11.60 6.40
CA PRO A 231 14.77 -11.13 7.68
C PRO A 231 15.84 -10.72 8.67
N ILE A 232 15.50 -9.70 9.46
CA ILE A 232 16.40 -9.14 10.45
C ILE A 232 16.34 -10.02 11.69
N LEU A 233 17.50 -10.51 12.11
CA LEU A 233 17.62 -11.28 13.35
C LEU A 233 17.36 -10.36 14.54
N LYS A 234 16.69 -10.89 15.58
CA LYS A 234 16.35 -10.13 16.79
C LYS A 234 17.57 -9.43 17.41
N ASP A 235 18.72 -10.09 17.42
CA ASP A 235 19.96 -9.56 17.99
C ASP A 235 20.50 -8.34 17.23
N THR A 236 20.09 -8.14 15.98
CA THR A 236 20.51 -7.02 15.12
C THR A 236 19.41 -5.98 14.90
N ALA A 237 18.22 -6.17 15.49
CA ALA A 237 17.06 -5.31 15.24
C ALA A 237 17.28 -3.86 15.70
N ASP A 238 17.94 -3.66 16.84
CA ASP A 238 18.23 -2.31 17.35
C ASP A 238 19.30 -1.59 16.53
N GLU A 239 20.34 -2.31 16.09
CA GLU A 239 21.35 -1.78 15.16
C GLU A 239 20.71 -1.37 13.83
N PHE A 240 19.80 -2.19 13.31
CA PHE A 240 19.04 -1.88 12.10
C PHE A 240 18.15 -0.64 12.26
N LYS A 241 17.40 -0.53 13.36
CA LYS A 241 16.56 0.64 13.66
C LYS A 241 17.39 1.92 13.79
N ASN A 242 18.56 1.84 14.44
CA ASN A 242 19.49 2.96 14.58
C ASN A 242 20.08 3.38 13.24
N TYR A 243 20.52 2.41 12.42
CA TYR A 243 21.00 2.65 11.07
C TYR A 243 19.97 3.39 10.21
N LEU A 244 18.71 2.92 10.21
CA LEU A 244 17.63 3.57 9.48
C LEU A 244 17.42 5.01 9.96
N LYS A 245 17.40 5.24 11.28
CA LYS A 245 17.21 6.58 11.85
C LYS A 245 18.35 7.54 11.47
N GLU A 246 19.60 7.11 11.65
CA GLU A 246 20.77 7.90 11.27
C GLU A 246 20.78 8.24 9.78
N THR A 247 20.38 7.27 8.95
CA THR A 247 20.30 7.45 7.50
C THR A 247 19.22 8.44 7.11
N ALA A 248 18.10 8.49 7.84
CA ALA A 248 17.04 9.46 7.56
C ALA A 248 17.39 10.89 8.01
N GLU A 249 18.10 11.06 9.13
CA GLU A 249 18.33 12.37 9.76
C GLU A 249 19.62 13.07 9.29
N ASN A 250 20.64 12.32 8.86
CA ASN A 250 21.94 12.88 8.47
C ASN A 250 22.10 13.03 6.95
N SER A 251 23.03 13.88 6.52
CA SER A 251 23.36 13.97 5.09
C SER A 251 23.93 12.63 4.61
N TRP A 252 23.48 12.19 3.44
CA TRP A 252 23.85 10.89 2.91
C TRP A 252 25.21 10.97 2.21
N ASP A 253 26.15 10.14 2.65
CA ASP A 253 27.43 9.94 1.97
C ASP A 253 27.39 8.62 1.18
N LEU A 254 27.52 8.73 -0.15
CA LEU A 254 27.60 7.60 -1.08
C LEU A 254 28.75 6.64 -0.75
N GLN A 255 29.77 7.08 0.00
CA GLN A 255 30.91 6.26 0.42
C GLN A 255 30.70 5.52 1.74
N LYS A 256 29.59 5.78 2.47
CA LYS A 256 29.30 5.11 3.74
C LYS A 256 29.00 3.64 3.47
N LYS A 257 30.02 2.79 3.63
CA LYS A 257 29.86 1.33 3.56
C LYS A 257 28.83 0.90 4.60
N ILE A 258 27.76 0.30 4.11
CA ILE A 258 26.74 -0.31 4.96
C ILE A 258 27.37 -1.50 5.65
N SER A 259 27.13 -1.64 6.96
CA SER A 259 27.65 -2.78 7.72
C SER A 259 27.10 -4.07 7.11
N GLU A 260 27.98 -4.88 6.52
CA GLU A 260 27.64 -6.22 6.02
C GLU A 260 27.01 -7.07 7.13
N LYS A 261 27.32 -6.79 8.39
CA LYS A 261 26.76 -7.47 9.57
C LYS A 261 25.23 -7.35 9.69
N ILE A 262 24.63 -6.26 9.19
CA ILE A 262 23.19 -5.98 9.31
C ILE A 262 22.40 -6.62 8.13
N PHE A 263 23.04 -6.75 6.96
CA PHE A 263 22.35 -7.10 5.71
C PHE A 263 22.83 -8.42 5.06
N ASN A 264 23.82 -9.09 5.62
CA ASN A 264 24.41 -10.31 5.05
C ASN A 264 23.93 -11.60 5.73
N THR A 265 22.65 -11.69 6.03
CA THR A 265 21.99 -12.97 6.36
C THR A 265 21.45 -13.59 5.08
N LYS A 266 22.33 -14.27 4.33
CA LYS A 266 21.91 -15.34 3.42
C LYS A 266 21.47 -16.53 4.26
N GLU A 267 20.30 -16.45 4.89
CA GLU A 267 19.64 -17.67 5.33
C GLU A 267 19.08 -18.37 4.09
N GLN A 268 19.59 -19.55 3.79
CA GLN A 268 19.03 -20.42 2.77
C GLN A 268 17.65 -20.89 3.27
N GLY A 269 16.59 -20.53 2.55
CA GLY A 269 15.22 -20.97 2.84
C GLY A 269 14.27 -19.91 3.37
N VAL A 270 14.60 -18.61 3.27
CA VAL A 270 13.72 -17.56 3.78
C VAL A 270 12.74 -17.05 2.72
N SER A 271 11.45 -17.03 3.07
CA SER A 271 10.34 -16.69 2.18
C SER A 271 10.14 -15.20 1.90
N SER A 272 10.92 -14.28 2.50
CA SER A 272 10.74 -12.83 2.32
C SER A 272 12.06 -12.07 2.22
N HIS A 273 12.11 -11.09 1.32
CA HIS A 273 13.27 -10.24 1.04
C HIS A 273 12.92 -8.75 1.13
N LEU A 274 13.77 -7.95 1.77
CA LEU A 274 13.67 -6.50 1.84
C LEU A 274 14.77 -5.86 0.98
N THR A 275 14.38 -4.99 0.06
CA THR A 275 15.29 -4.08 -0.62
C THR A 275 15.06 -2.66 -0.15
N LEU A 276 16.10 -2.01 0.36
CA LEU A 276 16.07 -0.63 0.82
C LEU A 276 16.63 0.32 -0.23
N TYR A 277 15.96 1.45 -0.38
CA TYR A 277 16.35 2.57 -1.23
C TYR A 277 16.33 3.86 -0.41
N ILE A 278 17.14 4.82 -0.86
CA ILE A 278 17.18 6.17 -0.33
C ILE A 278 16.90 7.18 -1.45
N ILE A 279 16.16 8.23 -1.11
CA ILE A 279 16.06 9.44 -1.92
C ILE A 279 16.86 10.50 -1.15
N PRO A 280 18.12 10.76 -1.55
CA PRO A 280 19.04 11.60 -0.79
C PRO A 280 18.62 13.08 -0.84
N GLU A 281 18.89 13.79 0.25
CA GLU A 281 18.64 15.23 0.44
C GLU A 281 17.20 15.64 0.07
N THR A 282 16.26 14.69 0.20
CA THR A 282 14.84 14.87 -0.09
C THR A 282 14.04 14.30 1.09
N GLY A 283 13.55 15.17 1.96
CA GLY A 283 12.72 14.78 3.08
C GLY A 283 11.31 14.32 2.65
N PRO A 284 10.57 13.59 3.51
CA PRO A 284 9.25 13.05 3.16
C PRO A 284 8.23 14.12 2.71
N TRP A 285 8.37 15.35 3.20
CA TRP A 285 7.47 16.47 2.88
C TRP A 285 7.64 17.00 1.45
N GLU A 286 8.81 16.80 0.84
CA GLU A 286 9.05 17.19 -0.56
C GLU A 286 8.43 16.17 -1.50
N ILE A 287 8.41 14.91 -1.06
CA ILE A 287 7.83 13.81 -1.82
C ILE A 287 6.31 13.81 -1.74
N PHE A 288 5.78 14.06 -0.55
CA PHE A 288 4.36 14.03 -0.20
C PHE A 288 3.91 15.42 0.30
N PRO A 289 3.71 16.40 -0.61
CA PRO A 289 3.42 17.76 -0.22
C PRO A 289 2.09 17.87 0.55
N GLY A 290 2.14 18.49 1.73
CA GLY A 290 1.06 18.52 2.72
C GLY A 290 1.27 19.54 3.85
N HIS A 291 0.19 19.95 4.54
CA HIS A 291 0.25 20.97 5.60
C HIS A 291 1.24 20.59 6.71
N LEU A 292 2.22 21.47 6.96
CA LEU A 292 3.40 21.18 7.77
C LEU A 292 3.18 21.43 9.26
N ASN A 293 3.46 20.40 10.06
CA ASN A 293 3.96 20.56 11.43
C ASN A 293 5.49 20.69 11.36
N SER A 294 6.09 21.61 12.13
CA SER A 294 7.52 21.95 12.06
C SER A 294 8.47 20.78 12.38
N GLU A 295 7.99 19.77 13.12
CA GLU A 295 8.76 18.60 13.57
C GLU A 295 9.18 17.64 12.45
N LYS A 296 8.46 17.63 11.32
CA LYS A 296 8.76 16.75 10.18
C LYS A 296 10.02 17.15 9.43
N ARG A 297 10.55 18.38 9.61
CA ARG A 297 11.76 18.89 8.93
C ARG A 297 13.08 18.29 9.41
N LYS A 298 13.06 17.37 10.38
CA LYS A 298 14.28 16.73 10.90
C LYS A 298 14.90 15.68 9.95
N PHE A 299 14.13 15.16 8.98
CA PHE A 299 14.60 14.10 8.10
C PHE A 299 15.17 14.65 6.80
N LYS A 300 16.48 14.55 6.61
CA LYS A 300 17.13 14.98 5.36
C LYS A 300 16.87 14.05 4.19
N ASN A 301 16.63 12.77 4.46
CA ASN A 301 16.44 11.75 3.43
C ASN A 301 15.12 11.02 3.63
N THR A 302 14.59 10.47 2.53
CA THR A 302 13.46 9.53 2.57
C THR A 302 13.92 8.12 2.24
N LEU A 303 13.49 7.15 3.04
CA LEU A 303 13.76 5.73 2.86
C LEU A 303 12.54 5.01 2.31
N MET A 304 12.78 4.16 1.30
CA MET A 304 11.76 3.31 0.69
C MET A 304 12.17 1.85 0.83
N GLY A 305 11.32 1.02 1.41
CA GLY A 305 11.50 -0.43 1.50
C GLY A 305 10.57 -1.14 0.52
N LEU A 306 11.12 -2.04 -0.30
CA LEU A 306 10.36 -3.00 -1.09
C LEU A 306 10.45 -4.37 -0.41
N VAL A 307 9.33 -4.90 0.07
CA VAL A 307 9.22 -6.23 0.66
C VAL A 307 8.60 -7.18 -0.36
N GLN A 308 9.30 -8.26 -0.69
CA GLN A 308 8.83 -9.27 -1.64
C GLN A 308 8.88 -10.64 -0.99
N ASN A 309 7.92 -11.51 -1.30
CA ASN A 309 7.98 -12.91 -0.90
C ASN A 309 8.58 -13.75 -2.04
N GLU A 310 9.45 -14.69 -1.70
CA GLU A 310 9.84 -15.75 -2.62
C GLU A 310 8.70 -16.78 -2.66
N CYS A 311 8.12 -16.99 -3.84
CA CYS A 311 7.09 -18.00 -4.10
C CYS A 311 7.70 -19.37 -4.34
#